data_AF-A0A6C0EGH1-F1
#
_entry.id   AF-A0A6C0EGH1-F1
#
_cell.length_a   1.000
_cell.length_b   1.000
_cell.length_c   1.000
_cell.angle_alpha   90.00
_cell.angle_beta   90.00
_cell.angle_gamma   90.00
#
_symmetry.space_group_name_H-M   'P 1'
#
loop_
_entity.id
_entity.type
_entity.pdbx_description
1 polymer ?
#
loop_
_entity_poly.entity_id
_entity_poly.type
_entity_poly.pdbx_seq_one_letter_code
_entity_poly.pdbx_strand_id
1 'polypeptide(L)' 'MTRYIKNLSHYGDILAIPFFLLLSIYFYNIENKNLLEYILYIFCIVGFILDILYTYFFINKKY' A
#
# COMPACT_ATOMS: atom_id res chain seq x y z
N MET A 1 3.34 -2.40 26.91
CA MET A 1 3.67 -1.47 25.80
C MET A 1 3.49 -2.10 24.40
N THR A 2 3.18 -3.40 24.28
CA THR A 2 3.19 -4.15 23.00
C THR A 2 1.82 -4.33 22.31
N ARG A 3 0.69 -4.14 23.01
CA ARG A 3 -0.65 -4.45 22.47
C ARG A 3 -1.23 -3.35 21.57
N TYR A 4 -0.93 -2.08 21.87
CA TYR A 4 -1.42 -0.93 21.10
C TYR A 4 -0.73 -0.80 19.73
N ILE A 5 0.58 -1.12 19.65
CA ILE A 5 1.37 -1.07 18.41
C ILE A 5 0.84 -2.09 17.39
N LYS A 6 0.45 -3.28 17.84
CA LYS A 6 -0.13 -4.32 16.98
C LYS A 6 -1.44 -3.87 16.31
N ASN A 7 -2.34 -3.23 17.06
CA ASN A 7 -3.60 -2.76 16.50
C ASN A 7 -3.39 -1.58 15.55
N LEU A 8 -2.48 -0.65 15.87
CA LEU A 8 -2.15 0.49 15.02
C LEU A 8 -1.57 0.09 13.67
N SER A 9 -0.71 -0.94 13.63
CA SER A 9 -0.18 -1.47 12.38
C SER A 9 -1.29 -1.93 11.44
N HIS A 10 -2.30 -2.65 11.95
CA HIS A 10 -3.42 -3.11 11.11
C HIS A 10 -4.29 -1.99 10.57
N TYR A 11 -4.55 -0.97 11.38
CA TYR A 11 -5.28 0.19 10.88
C TYR A 11 -4.48 0.92 9.79
N GLY A 12 -3.15 0.94 9.92
CA GLY A 12 -2.25 1.44 8.88
C GLY A 12 -2.39 0.67 7.56
N ASP A 13 -2.23 -0.66 7.60
CA ASP A 13 -2.29 -1.51 6.40
C ASP A 13 -3.66 -1.41 5.70
N ILE A 14 -4.76 -1.40 6.45
CA ILE A 14 -6.13 -1.29 5.92
C ILE A 14 -6.37 0.06 5.24
N LEU A 15 -5.80 1.15 5.78
CA LEU A 15 -5.92 2.47 5.17
C LEU A 15 -4.97 2.64 3.99
N ALA A 16 -3.80 2.02 4.02
CA ALA A 16 -2.80 2.16 2.96
C ALA A 16 -3.29 1.56 1.62
N ILE A 17 -4.04 0.45 1.65
CA ILE A 17 -4.63 -0.18 0.45
C ILE A 17 -5.46 0.82 -0.39
N PRO A 18 -6.52 1.50 0.11
CA PRO A 18 -7.28 2.46 -0.70
C PRO A 18 -6.46 3.69 -1.10
N PHE A 19 -5.50 4.14 -0.30
CA PHE A 19 -4.62 5.26 -0.68
C PHE A 19 -3.69 4.92 -1.84
N PHE A 20 -3.06 3.75 -1.79
CA PHE A 20 -2.22 3.26 -2.88
C PHE A 20 -3.03 2.98 -4.16
N LEU A 21 -4.26 2.47 -4.03
CA LEU A 21 -5.17 2.31 -5.16
C LEU A 21 -5.51 3.65 -5.82
N LEU A 22 -5.92 4.64 -5.02
CA LEU A 22 -6.24 5.99 -5.50
C LEU A 22 -5.02 6.64 -6.19
N LEU A 23 -3.86 6.54 -5.56
CA LEU A 23 -2.61 7.11 -6.09
C LEU A 23 -2.17 6.40 -7.38
N SER A 24 -2.40 5.09 -7.50
CA SER A 24 -2.17 4.34 -8.74
C SER A 24 -3.09 4.83 -9.86
N ILE A 25 -4.37 5.06 -9.58
CA ILE A 25 -5.33 5.63 -10.55
C ILE A 25 -4.90 7.04 -10.97
N TYR A 26 -4.46 7.87 -10.01
CA TYR A 26 -3.96 9.21 -10.28
C TYR A 26 -2.80 9.19 -11.27
N PHE A 27 -1.76 8.39 -11.00
CA PHE A 27 -0.63 8.25 -11.90
C PHE A 27 -1.05 7.65 -13.25
N TYR A 28 -1.93 6.65 -13.28
CA TYR A 28 -2.42 6.05 -14.52
C TYR A 28 -2.96 7.09 -15.50
N ASN A 29 -3.75 8.06 -15.01
CA ASN A 29 -4.38 9.11 -15.81
C ASN A 29 -3.42 10.20 -16.33
N ILE A 30 -2.16 10.23 -15.90
CA ILE A 30 -1.16 11.17 -16.44
C ILE A 30 -0.68 10.65 -17.81
N GLU A 31 -1.03 11.33 -18.90
CA GLU A 31 -0.65 10.88 -20.26
C GLU A 31 0.86 10.95 -20.52
N ASN A 32 1.51 12.06 -20.14
CA ASN A 32 2.94 12.30 -20.35
C ASN A 32 3.69 12.36 -19.01
N LYS A 33 3.96 11.18 -18.45
CA LYS A 33 4.70 11.06 -17.18
C LYS A 33 6.17 11.40 -17.36
N ASN A 34 6.70 12.25 -16.48
CA ASN A 34 8.14 12.44 -16.33
C ASN A 34 8.81 11.23 -15.64
N LEU A 35 10.14 11.11 -15.76
CA LEU A 35 10.90 9.99 -15.19
C LEU A 35 10.60 9.77 -13.70
N LEU A 36 10.53 10.86 -12.92
CA LEU A 36 10.24 10.80 -11.50
C LEU A 36 8.83 10.27 -11.22
N GLU A 37 7.85 10.65 -12.04
CA GLU A 37 6.46 10.16 -11.91
C GLU A 37 6.35 8.67 -12.25
N TYR A 38 7.14 8.19 -13.22
CA TYR A 38 7.26 6.75 -13.48
C TYR A 38 7.85 6.00 -12.30
N ILE A 39 8.91 6.53 -11.69
CA ILE A 39 9.52 5.95 -10.50
C ILE A 39 8.49 5.90 -9.36
N LEU A 40 7.82 7.02 -9.07
CA LEU A 40 6.79 7.08 -8.03
C LEU A 40 5.62 6.15 -8.32
N TYR A 41 5.21 6.01 -9.59
CA TYR A 41 4.13 5.11 -9.96
C TYR A 41 4.50 3.65 -9.72
N ILE A 42 5.73 3.25 -10.06
CA ILE A 42 6.24 1.91 -9.76
C ILE A 42 6.29 1.67 -8.25
N PHE A 43 6.79 2.64 -7.46
CA PHE A 43 6.78 2.55 -6.01
C PHE A 43 5.37 2.39 -5.45
N CYS A 44 4.40 3.09 -6.03
CA CYS A 44 2.99 3.01 -5.64
C CYS A 44 2.40 1.62 -5.89
N ILE A 45 2.65 1.05 -7.08
CA ILE A 45 2.20 -0.31 -7.42
C ILE A 45 2.87 -1.36 -6.54
N VAL A 46 4.19 -1.25 -6.32
CA VAL A 46 4.93 -2.19 -5.47
C VAL A 46 4.45 -2.09 -4.02
N GLY A 47 4.25 -0.88 -3.49
CA GLY A 47 3.69 -0.64 -2.17
C GLY A 47 2.31 -1.26 -2.00
N PHE A 48 1.42 -1.07 -2.98
CA PHE A 48 0.09 -1.68 -2.99
C PHE A 48 0.14 -3.22 -2.92
N ILE A 49 1.01 -3.84 -3.73
CA ILE A 49 1.19 -5.30 -3.74
C ILE A 49 1.74 -5.79 -2.40
N LEU A 50 2.75 -5.10 -1.84
CA LEU A 50 3.33 -5.45 -0.56
C LEU A 50 2.32 -5.33 0.58
N ASP A 51 1.53 -4.26 0.64
CA ASP A 51 0.47 -4.09 1.65
C ASP A 51 -0.55 -5.21 1.59
N ILE A 52 -0.97 -5.63 0.39
CA ILE A 52 -1.87 -6.77 0.21
C ILE A 52 -1.21 -8.06 0.69
N LEU A 53 0.04 -8.33 0.31
CA LEU A 53 0.77 -9.53 0.71
C LEU A 53 0.98 -9.61 2.22
N TYR A 54 1.37 -8.51 2.86
CA TYR A 54 1.55 -8.44 4.31
C TYR A 54 0.22 -8.57 5.05
N THR A 55 -0.84 -7.91 4.57
CA THR A 55 -2.20 -8.07 5.11
C THR A 55 -2.67 -9.52 5.00
N TYR A 56 -2.48 -10.16 3.85
CA TYR A 56 -2.84 -11.56 3.64
C TYR A 56 -2.05 -12.51 4.52
N PHE A 57 -0.71 -12.35 4.56
CA PHE A 57 0.15 -13.16 5.42
C PHE A 57 -0.23 -13.02 6.89
N PHE A 58 -0.56 -11.80 7.34
CA PHE A 58 -0.99 -11.55 8.70
C PHE A 58 -2.34 -12.22 9.02
N ILE A 59 -3.34 -12.07 8.14
CA ILE A 59 -4.67 -12.67 8.34
C ILE A 59 -4.60 -14.20 8.32
N ASN A 60 -3.78 -14.79 7.44
CA ASN A 60 -3.58 -16.25 7.39
C ASN A 60 -2.74 -16.79 8.55
N LYS A 61 -2.03 -15.94 9.29
CA LYS A 61 -1.35 -16.33 10.52
C LYS A 61 -2.36 -16.34 11.68
N LYS A 62 -3.32 -17.24 11.59
CA LYS A 62 -4.30 -17.53 12.63
C LYS A 62 -3.66 -18.51 13.62
N TYR A 63 -2.94 -17.97 14.61
CA TYR A 63 -2.15 -18.69 15.63
C TYR A 63 -0.89 -19.39 15.12
#